data_AF-A0A6A4TJG2-F1
#
_entry.id   AF-A0A6A4TJG2-F1
#
_cell.length_a   1.000
_cell.length_b   1.000
_cell.length_c   1.000
_cell.angle_alpha   90.00
_cell.angle_beta   90.00
_cell.angle_gamma   90.00
#
_symmetry.space_group_name_H-M   'P 1'
#
loop_
_entity.id
_entity.type
_entity.pdbx_description
1 polymer ?
#
loop_
_entity_poly.entity_id
_entity_poly.type
_entity_poly.pdbx_seq_one_letter_code
_entity_poly.pdbx_strand_id
1 'polypeptide(L)'
;MAHSRVTEIMEDQTDSEIVKVKTDSQMSGHRADRVNMEDKTGEGKFTKTERRLREFVVMVTLQVLEKCRALKDSNMEMLLSDIQRLVNKTMEGLPVVELLSQNVGSKTVAKAVVTELRAKYGKKLKYMLLLKNPAVESIVVQCFQAHIRAPPGQAHRGLDEKLGALVVSLWCIHMECDE
;
A
#
# COMPACT_ATOMS: atom_id res chain seq x y z
N MET A 1 45.34 -27.70 -50.56
CA MET A 1 44.81 -27.77 -51.95
C MET A 1 43.29 -27.88 -51.86
N ALA A 2 42.56 -27.46 -52.91
CA ALA A 2 41.15 -27.00 -52.88
C ALA A 2 40.97 -25.75 -51.98
N HIS A 3 40.46 -24.58 -52.39
CA HIS A 3 39.59 -24.08 -53.48
C HIS A 3 38.07 -24.26 -53.31
N SER A 4 37.38 -23.19 -52.86
CA SER A 4 36.28 -22.45 -53.53
C SER A 4 35.66 -21.47 -52.50
N ARG A 5 35.74 -20.13 -52.62
CA ARG A 5 35.00 -19.17 -53.49
C ARG A 5 33.47 -19.16 -53.23
N VAL A 6 32.95 -18.08 -52.60
CA VAL A 6 32.36 -16.83 -53.20
C VAL A 6 30.91 -17.08 -53.62
N THR A 7 29.87 -16.31 -53.27
CA THR A 7 29.68 -14.83 -53.25
C THR A 7 29.36 -14.25 -51.85
N GLU A 8 29.37 -12.95 -51.51
CA GLU A 8 29.17 -11.68 -52.25
C GLU A 8 27.67 -11.41 -52.63
N ILE A 9 27.12 -10.18 -52.63
CA ILE A 9 27.66 -8.87 -52.19
C ILE A 9 27.40 -8.67 -50.66
N MET A 10 26.81 -7.63 -50.05
CA MET A 10 26.28 -6.30 -50.45
C MET A 10 26.36 -5.31 -49.26
N GLU A 11 26.25 -4.01 -49.52
CA GLU A 11 26.27 -2.90 -48.55
C GLU A 11 24.89 -2.24 -48.39
N ASP A 12 24.65 -1.58 -47.26
CA ASP A 12 24.04 -0.25 -47.25
C ASP A 12 24.65 0.60 -46.12
N GLN A 13 24.86 1.89 -46.38
CA GLN A 13 25.43 2.86 -45.45
C GLN A 13 24.44 4.02 -45.26
N THR A 14 24.26 4.49 -44.04
CA THR A 14 23.49 5.72 -43.80
C THR A 14 24.08 6.55 -42.67
N ASP A 15 25.21 7.20 -42.98
CA ASP A 15 25.62 8.42 -42.26
C ASP A 15 24.57 9.52 -42.50
N SER A 16 24.14 10.21 -41.45
CA SER A 16 23.36 11.46 -41.56
C SER A 16 23.49 12.35 -40.31
N GLU A 17 24.58 13.10 -40.30
CA GLU A 17 24.59 14.56 -40.09
C GLU A 17 23.95 15.15 -38.81
N ILE A 18 24.81 15.50 -37.85
CA ILE A 18 24.45 16.31 -36.67
C ILE A 18 24.34 17.79 -37.06
N VAL A 19 23.17 18.21 -37.55
CA VAL A 19 22.89 19.62 -37.88
C VAL A 19 22.73 20.46 -36.61
N LYS A 20 23.76 21.25 -36.27
CA LYS A 20 23.67 22.31 -35.24
C LYS A 20 22.85 23.49 -35.76
N VAL A 21 21.64 23.67 -35.24
CA VAL A 21 20.91 24.95 -35.38
C VAL A 21 21.10 25.79 -34.12
N LYS A 22 21.83 26.90 -34.26
CA LYS A 22 21.81 28.02 -33.31
C LYS A 22 20.63 28.93 -33.68
N THR A 23 19.81 29.31 -32.71
CA THR A 23 18.92 30.47 -32.86
C THR A 23 18.84 31.19 -31.52
N ASP A 24 19.61 32.27 -31.41
CA ASP A 24 19.53 33.22 -30.30
C ASP A 24 18.30 34.11 -30.50
N SER A 25 17.42 34.23 -29.50
CA SER A 25 16.37 35.27 -29.44
C SER A 25 15.96 35.57 -27.99
N GLN A 26 15.50 36.78 -27.73
CA GLN A 26 15.45 37.38 -26.39
C GLN A 26 14.10 37.27 -25.67
N MET A 27 14.18 37.33 -24.33
CA MET A 27 13.21 37.87 -23.37
C MET A 27 11.75 38.12 -23.81
N SER A 28 10.81 37.49 -23.10
CA SER A 28 9.70 38.25 -22.48
C SER A 28 9.23 37.56 -21.20
N GLY A 29 8.67 38.34 -20.27
CA GLY A 29 8.37 37.92 -18.89
C GLY A 29 6.93 37.44 -18.65
N HIS A 30 6.67 37.03 -17.40
CA HIS A 30 5.36 36.67 -16.81
C HIS A 30 4.51 35.66 -17.61
N ARG A 31 4.16 34.49 -17.08
CA ARG A 31 3.32 34.37 -15.88
C ARG A 31 3.18 32.90 -15.48
N ALA A 32 3.38 32.57 -14.21
CA ALA A 32 3.29 31.19 -13.71
C ALA A 32 1.83 30.75 -13.43
N ASP A 33 0.94 30.93 -14.40
CA ASP A 33 -0.41 30.35 -14.34
C ASP A 33 -0.29 28.82 -14.43
N ARG A 34 -0.31 28.14 -13.27
CA ARG A 34 -0.40 26.69 -13.19
C ARG A 34 -1.78 26.26 -13.70
N VAL A 35 -1.88 26.02 -15.01
CA VAL A 35 -3.02 25.32 -15.61
C VAL A 35 -3.11 23.94 -14.97
N ASN A 36 -4.09 23.76 -14.09
CA ASN A 36 -4.37 22.48 -13.45
C ASN A 36 -5.02 21.55 -14.48
N MET A 37 -4.18 20.91 -15.30
CA MET A 37 -4.63 20.07 -16.40
C MET A 37 -5.17 18.75 -15.86
N GLU A 38 -6.46 18.73 -15.54
CA GLU A 38 -7.21 17.53 -15.19
C GLU A 38 -7.27 16.57 -16.40
N ASP A 39 -6.36 15.60 -16.46
CA ASP A 39 -6.56 14.41 -17.29
C ASP A 39 -7.90 13.74 -16.90
N LYS A 40 -8.76 13.52 -17.90
CA LYS A 40 -10.09 12.90 -17.76
C LYS A 40 -10.22 11.53 -18.42
N THR A 41 -9.17 10.72 -18.38
CA THR A 41 -9.29 9.27 -18.59
C THR A 41 -10.04 8.63 -17.42
N GLY A 42 -11.07 7.82 -17.68
CA GLY A 42 -12.05 7.38 -16.69
C GLY A 42 -11.87 5.97 -16.12
N GLU A 43 -11.12 5.86 -15.04
CA GLU A 43 -11.27 4.81 -14.02
C GLU A 43 -11.34 5.50 -12.64
N GLY A 44 -11.94 4.86 -11.63
CA GLY A 44 -12.28 5.48 -10.33
C GLY A 44 -11.13 6.28 -9.71
N LYS A 45 -11.18 7.61 -9.86
CA LYS A 45 -9.97 8.44 -9.82
C LYS A 45 -9.57 8.85 -8.40
N PHE A 46 -8.95 7.90 -7.70
CA PHE A 46 -8.29 8.12 -6.41
C PHE A 46 -7.40 9.37 -6.47
N THR A 47 -7.55 10.25 -5.48
CA THR A 47 -6.75 11.49 -5.42
C THR A 47 -5.25 11.18 -5.26
N LYS A 48 -4.38 12.13 -5.59
CA LYS A 48 -2.92 11.99 -5.34
C LYS A 48 -2.62 11.73 -3.85
N THR A 49 -3.44 12.27 -2.96
CA THR A 49 -3.38 12.06 -1.51
C THR A 49 -3.79 10.63 -1.14
N GLU A 50 -4.92 10.17 -1.68
CA GLU A 50 -5.44 8.82 -1.45
C GLU A 50 -4.52 7.72 -2.00
N ARG A 51 -3.92 7.95 -3.18
CA ARG A 51 -2.93 7.02 -3.75
C ARG A 51 -1.75 6.83 -2.81
N ARG A 52 -1.19 7.92 -2.27
CA ARG A 52 -0.10 7.88 -1.28
C ARG A 52 -0.51 7.21 0.03
N LEU A 53 -1.75 7.42 0.49
CA LEU A 53 -2.28 6.75 1.67
C LEU A 53 -2.42 5.24 1.42
N ARG A 54 -2.90 4.83 0.25
CA ARG A 54 -2.99 3.43 -0.18
C ARG A 54 -1.61 2.78 -0.33
N GLU A 55 -0.63 3.47 -0.91
CA GLU A 55 0.79 3.06 -0.96
C GLU A 55 1.35 2.84 0.46
N PHE A 56 1.05 3.75 1.40
CA PHE A 56 1.45 3.62 2.81
C PHE A 56 0.81 2.42 3.50
N VAL A 57 -0.50 2.23 3.33
CA VAL A 57 -1.25 1.08 3.87
C VAL A 57 -0.69 -0.24 3.33
N VAL A 58 -0.40 -0.34 2.03
CA VAL A 58 0.27 -1.51 1.42
C VAL A 58 1.64 -1.76 2.07
N MET A 59 2.46 -0.72 2.25
CA MET A 59 3.77 -0.86 2.91
C MET A 59 3.64 -1.34 4.37
N VAL A 60 2.66 -0.86 5.13
CA VAL A 60 2.38 -1.34 6.50
C VAL A 60 1.94 -2.80 6.46
N THR A 61 0.97 -3.17 5.61
CA THR A 61 0.45 -4.54 5.49
C THR A 61 1.54 -5.56 5.17
N LEU A 62 2.37 -5.29 4.16
CA LEU A 62 3.48 -6.19 3.79
C LEU A 62 4.47 -6.38 4.96
N GLN A 63 4.80 -5.32 5.68
CA GLN A 63 5.73 -5.37 6.81
C GLN A 63 5.11 -6.04 8.06
N VAL A 64 3.79 -5.95 8.27
CA VAL A 64 3.08 -6.70 9.31
C VAL A 64 3.11 -8.20 9.01
N LEU A 65 2.82 -8.59 7.76
CA LEU A 65 2.84 -9.99 7.32
C LEU A 65 4.26 -10.58 7.37
N GLU A 66 5.29 -9.84 6.95
CA GLU A 66 6.70 -10.20 7.07
C GLU A 66 7.09 -10.48 8.54
N LYS A 67 6.79 -9.55 9.45
CA LYS A 67 7.09 -9.65 10.89
C LYS A 67 6.31 -10.77 11.61
N CYS A 68 5.25 -11.27 10.98
CA CYS A 68 4.48 -12.43 11.43
C CYS A 68 4.87 -13.73 10.69
N ARG A 69 5.81 -13.66 9.74
CA ARG A 69 6.23 -14.76 8.84
C ARG A 69 5.10 -15.32 7.96
N ALA A 70 3.99 -14.59 7.81
CA ALA A 70 2.83 -15.03 7.05
C ALA A 70 3.13 -15.21 5.54
N LEU A 71 4.09 -14.44 5.01
CA LEU A 71 4.48 -14.45 3.58
C LEU A 71 5.23 -15.71 3.12
N LYS A 72 5.69 -16.59 4.03
CA LYS A 72 6.59 -17.72 3.70
C LYS A 72 5.90 -19.07 3.54
N ASP A 73 4.67 -19.20 4.04
CA ASP A 73 3.98 -20.49 4.21
C ASP A 73 2.71 -20.58 3.34
N SER A 74 2.53 -19.66 2.37
CA SER A 74 1.25 -19.35 1.72
C SER A 74 1.32 -19.37 0.19
N ASN A 75 0.27 -19.88 -0.48
CA ASN A 75 0.06 -19.69 -1.92
C ASN A 75 0.00 -18.18 -2.23
N MET A 76 0.81 -17.72 -3.19
CA MET A 76 0.95 -16.31 -3.55
C MET A 76 -0.35 -15.68 -4.09
N GLU A 77 -1.17 -16.41 -4.85
CA GLU A 77 -2.41 -15.86 -5.43
C GLU A 77 -3.46 -15.59 -4.35
N MET A 78 -3.64 -16.55 -3.44
CA MET A 78 -4.52 -16.38 -2.27
C MET A 78 -3.99 -15.29 -1.35
N LEU A 79 -2.68 -15.24 -1.10
CA LEU A 79 -2.02 -14.20 -0.31
C LEU A 79 -2.24 -12.80 -0.92
N LEU A 80 -2.13 -12.63 -2.24
CA LEU A 80 -2.38 -11.37 -2.92
C LEU A 80 -3.85 -10.93 -2.77
N SER A 81 -4.80 -11.87 -2.90
CA SER A 81 -6.22 -11.61 -2.65
C SER A 81 -6.48 -11.15 -1.21
N ASP A 82 -5.84 -11.79 -0.22
CA ASP A 82 -5.98 -11.44 1.19
C ASP A 82 -5.28 -10.12 1.57
N ILE A 83 -4.13 -9.80 0.95
CA ILE A 83 -3.50 -8.48 1.05
C ILE A 83 -4.42 -7.41 0.47
N GLN A 84 -4.98 -7.62 -0.72
CA GLN A 84 -5.86 -6.66 -1.39
C GLN A 84 -7.15 -6.40 -0.57
N ARG A 85 -7.76 -7.48 -0.04
CA ARG A 85 -8.89 -7.43 0.90
C ARG A 85 -8.55 -6.57 2.12
N LEU A 86 -7.47 -6.90 2.83
CA LEU A 86 -7.08 -6.22 4.07
C LEU A 86 -6.71 -4.74 3.82
N VAL A 87 -6.04 -4.43 2.71
CA VAL A 87 -5.73 -3.05 2.31
C VAL A 87 -7.01 -2.26 2.02
N ASN A 88 -7.96 -2.83 1.29
CA ASN A 88 -9.25 -2.17 1.00
C ASN A 88 -10.05 -1.90 2.28
N LYS A 89 -10.25 -2.93 3.12
CA LYS A 89 -10.93 -2.81 4.41
C LYS A 89 -10.24 -1.85 5.37
N THR A 90 -8.90 -1.77 5.33
CA THR A 90 -8.15 -0.74 6.07
C THR A 90 -8.46 0.66 5.54
N MET A 91 -8.44 0.86 4.21
CA MET A 91 -8.74 2.16 3.57
C MET A 91 -10.16 2.66 3.84
N GLU A 92 -11.17 1.78 3.92
CA GLU A 92 -12.59 2.14 4.10
C GLU A 92 -12.87 3.09 5.28
N GLY A 93 -12.06 3.05 6.34
CA GLY A 93 -12.20 3.95 7.49
C GLY A 93 -11.18 5.10 7.56
N LEU A 94 -10.22 5.22 6.65
CA LEU A 94 -9.13 6.20 6.79
C LEU A 94 -9.49 7.55 6.14
N PRO A 95 -9.51 8.68 6.90
CA PRO A 95 -9.75 10.00 6.32
C PRO A 95 -8.59 10.39 5.41
N VAL A 96 -8.85 10.44 4.10
CA VAL A 96 -7.87 10.76 3.05
C VAL A 96 -7.17 12.10 3.29
N VAL A 97 -7.88 13.09 3.86
CA VAL A 97 -7.43 14.49 3.92
C VAL A 97 -6.33 14.75 4.95
N GLU A 98 -6.28 14.00 6.05
CA GLU A 98 -5.54 14.42 7.26
C GLU A 98 -4.20 13.66 7.46
N LEU A 99 -4.11 12.43 6.94
CA LEU A 99 -3.08 11.47 7.38
C LEU A 99 -1.68 11.68 6.80
N LEU A 100 -1.55 12.30 5.62
CA LEU A 100 -0.24 12.48 4.99
C LEU A 100 0.65 13.54 5.66
N SER A 101 0.12 14.28 6.64
CA SER A 101 0.89 15.22 7.46
C SER A 101 1.74 14.52 8.53
N GLN A 102 1.45 13.24 8.83
CA GLN A 102 2.16 12.47 9.85
C GLN A 102 3.41 11.80 9.26
N ASN A 103 4.60 12.32 9.57
CA ASN A 103 5.88 11.76 9.14
C ASN A 103 6.29 10.50 9.96
N VAL A 104 5.39 9.51 10.07
CA VAL A 104 5.64 8.25 10.78
C VAL A 104 5.99 7.17 9.76
N GLY A 105 7.22 6.65 9.83
CA GLY A 105 7.65 5.58 8.92
C GLY A 105 6.81 4.30 9.07
N SER A 106 6.46 3.67 7.94
CA SER A 106 5.63 2.45 7.91
C SER A 106 6.18 1.31 8.79
N LYS A 107 7.51 1.22 8.95
CA LYS A 107 8.20 0.26 9.85
C LYS A 107 7.84 0.45 11.33
N THR A 108 7.53 1.67 11.75
CA THR A 108 7.10 2.00 13.12
C THR A 108 5.64 1.61 13.33
N VAL A 109 4.75 1.99 12.41
CA VAL A 109 3.34 1.60 12.44
C VAL A 109 3.19 0.07 12.41
N ALA A 110 3.87 -0.61 11.49
CA ALA A 110 3.87 -2.06 11.39
C ALA A 110 4.43 -2.76 12.64
N LYS A 111 5.38 -2.13 13.36
CA LYS A 111 5.84 -2.65 14.66
C LYS A 111 4.73 -2.52 15.72
N ALA A 112 4.05 -1.39 15.80
CA ALA A 112 2.98 -1.15 16.78
C ALA A 112 1.78 -2.08 16.56
N VAL A 113 1.30 -2.19 15.30
CA VAL A 113 0.25 -3.14 14.89
C VAL A 113 0.62 -4.59 15.24
N VAL A 114 1.84 -5.02 14.94
CA VAL A 114 2.31 -6.37 15.31
C VAL A 114 2.40 -6.55 16.82
N THR A 115 2.76 -5.53 17.60
CA THR A 115 2.79 -5.61 19.06
C THR A 115 1.39 -5.82 19.64
N GLU A 116 0.40 -5.01 19.24
CA GLU A 116 -0.97 -5.13 19.74
C GLU A 116 -1.65 -6.43 19.30
N LEU A 117 -1.61 -6.77 18.01
CA LEU A 117 -2.22 -8.00 17.50
C LEU A 117 -1.52 -9.26 18.05
N ARG A 118 -0.25 -9.17 18.47
CA ARG A 118 0.45 -10.28 19.15
C ARG A 118 0.10 -10.37 20.63
N ALA A 119 -0.30 -9.29 21.29
CA ALA A 119 -0.92 -9.37 22.62
C ALA A 119 -2.29 -10.07 22.54
N LYS A 120 -3.10 -9.74 21.53
CA LYS A 120 -4.44 -10.33 21.30
C LYS A 120 -4.41 -11.79 20.82
N TYR A 121 -3.54 -12.15 19.87
CA TYR A 121 -3.55 -13.47 19.21
C TYR A 121 -2.31 -14.34 19.47
N GLY A 122 -1.30 -13.83 20.18
CA GLY A 122 -0.09 -14.58 20.54
C GLY A 122 0.59 -15.24 19.33
N LYS A 123 0.88 -16.55 19.45
CA LYS A 123 1.47 -17.37 18.38
C LYS A 123 0.52 -17.62 17.19
N LYS A 124 -0.80 -17.47 17.35
CA LYS A 124 -1.80 -17.69 16.29
C LYS A 124 -1.88 -16.53 15.28
N LEU A 125 -1.25 -15.38 15.57
CA LEU A 125 -1.33 -14.15 14.77
C LEU A 125 -1.12 -14.35 13.26
N LYS A 126 -0.16 -15.18 12.83
CA LYS A 126 0.12 -15.37 11.39
C LYS A 126 -1.07 -15.94 10.60
N TYR A 127 -1.93 -16.72 11.27
CA TYR A 127 -3.14 -17.28 10.69
C TYR A 127 -4.30 -16.26 10.76
N MET A 128 -4.43 -15.56 11.88
CA MET A 128 -5.50 -14.56 12.08
C MET A 128 -5.42 -13.39 11.09
N LEU A 129 -4.22 -12.97 10.69
CA LEU A 129 -4.02 -11.92 9.67
C LEU A 129 -4.54 -12.29 8.27
N LEU A 130 -4.68 -13.58 7.96
CA LEU A 130 -5.14 -14.07 6.66
C LEU A 130 -6.56 -14.68 6.74
N LEU A 131 -7.14 -14.78 7.94
CA LEU A 131 -8.46 -15.39 8.12
C LEU A 131 -9.55 -14.50 7.49
N LYS A 132 -10.56 -15.14 6.89
CA LYS A 132 -11.73 -14.49 6.27
C LYS A 132 -12.96 -14.42 7.21
N ASN A 133 -12.74 -14.58 8.51
CA ASN A 133 -13.79 -14.39 9.52
C ASN A 133 -14.03 -12.89 9.76
N PRO A 134 -15.26 -12.36 9.63
CA PRO A 134 -15.53 -10.92 9.69
C PRO A 134 -15.13 -10.22 11.00
N ALA A 135 -15.25 -10.87 12.15
CA ALA A 135 -14.90 -10.26 13.44
C ALA A 135 -13.38 -10.23 13.65
N VAL A 136 -12.66 -11.29 13.25
CA VAL A 136 -11.19 -11.29 13.26
C VAL A 136 -10.65 -10.26 12.26
N GLU A 137 -11.24 -10.15 11.07
CA GLU A 137 -10.93 -9.08 10.12
C GLU A 137 -11.17 -7.70 10.75
N SER A 138 -12.34 -7.47 11.36
CA SER A 138 -12.69 -6.19 12.01
C SER A 138 -11.68 -5.79 13.09
N ILE A 139 -11.26 -6.72 13.97
CA ILE A 139 -10.25 -6.45 15.01
C ILE A 139 -8.89 -6.10 14.40
N VAL A 140 -8.48 -6.81 13.33
CA VAL A 140 -7.23 -6.52 12.61
C VAL A 140 -7.31 -5.15 11.93
N VAL A 141 -8.39 -4.87 11.19
CA VAL A 141 -8.63 -3.62 10.46
C VAL A 141 -8.69 -2.42 11.40
N GLN A 142 -9.39 -2.52 12.53
CA GLN A 142 -9.43 -1.48 13.56
C GLN A 142 -8.04 -1.20 14.13
N CYS A 143 -7.24 -2.23 14.42
CA CYS A 143 -5.87 -2.07 14.89
C CYS A 143 -5.00 -1.36 13.83
N PHE A 144 -5.05 -1.79 12.56
CA PHE A 144 -4.36 -1.11 11.47
C PHE A 144 -4.76 0.36 11.39
N GLN A 145 -6.07 0.65 11.37
CA GLN A 145 -6.59 2.01 11.27
C GLN A 145 -6.19 2.89 12.47
N ALA A 146 -6.21 2.35 13.69
CA ALA A 146 -5.80 3.08 14.90
C ALA A 146 -4.33 3.52 14.82
N HIS A 147 -3.41 2.58 14.57
CA HIS A 147 -1.96 2.88 14.49
C HIS A 147 -1.56 3.67 13.23
N ILE A 148 -2.41 3.74 12.20
CA ILE A 148 -2.23 4.61 11.02
C ILE A 148 -2.75 6.03 11.28
N ARG A 149 -3.77 6.22 12.13
CA ARG A 149 -4.25 7.56 12.56
C ARG A 149 -3.42 8.15 13.72
N ALA A 150 -2.74 7.30 14.49
CA ALA A 150 -2.05 7.64 15.73
C ALA A 150 -1.03 8.79 15.57
N PRO A 151 -1.17 9.92 16.32
CA PRO A 151 -0.23 11.03 16.25
C PRO A 151 1.22 10.61 16.53
N PRO A 152 2.22 11.19 15.85
CA PRO A 152 3.63 10.89 16.10
C PRO A 152 3.99 11.13 17.57
N GLY A 153 4.47 10.07 18.23
CA GLY A 153 4.80 10.08 19.67
C GLY A 153 3.75 9.39 20.55
N GLN A 154 2.51 9.21 20.10
CA GLN A 154 1.53 8.37 20.81
C GLN A 154 1.80 6.89 20.55
N ALA A 155 2.73 6.32 21.30
CA ALA A 155 2.79 4.87 21.49
C ALA A 155 1.55 4.44 22.27
N HIS A 156 0.49 4.04 21.57
CA HIS A 156 -0.72 3.50 22.19
C HIS A 156 -0.35 2.33 23.14
N ARG A 157 -0.47 2.58 24.46
CA ARG A 157 -0.93 1.51 25.35
C ARG A 157 -2.27 1.03 24.78
N GLY A 158 -2.44 -0.30 24.75
CA GLY A 158 -3.34 -0.96 23.80
C GLY A 158 -4.75 -0.39 23.76
N LEU A 159 -5.35 -0.44 22.57
CA LEU A 159 -6.75 -0.12 22.26
C LEU A 159 -7.65 -0.52 23.42
N ASP A 160 -8.23 0.48 24.11
CA ASP A 160 -8.67 0.42 25.51
C ASP A 160 -9.37 -0.90 25.85
N GLU A 161 -8.93 -1.57 26.91
CA GLU A 161 -9.38 -2.93 27.25
C GLU A 161 -10.90 -3.02 27.39
N LYS A 162 -11.57 -1.90 27.73
CA LYS A 162 -13.04 -1.82 27.76
C LYS A 162 -13.66 -1.86 26.36
N LEU A 163 -13.09 -1.20 25.36
CA LEU A 163 -13.57 -1.27 23.98
C LEU A 163 -13.29 -2.65 23.36
N GLY A 164 -12.11 -3.22 23.64
CA GLY A 164 -11.79 -4.60 23.25
C GLY A 164 -12.76 -5.62 23.86
N ALA A 165 -13.01 -5.51 25.17
CA ALA A 165 -13.97 -6.36 25.87
C ALA A 165 -15.40 -6.13 25.38
N LEU A 166 -15.86 -4.88 25.21
CA LEU A 166 -17.21 -4.58 24.73
C LEU A 166 -17.47 -5.16 23.34
N VAL A 167 -16.54 -5.05 22.39
CA VAL A 167 -16.69 -5.66 21.06
C VAL A 167 -16.76 -7.18 21.13
N VAL A 168 -15.96 -7.82 21.99
CA VAL A 168 -16.02 -9.29 22.19
C VAL A 168 -17.32 -9.70 22.88
N SER A 169 -17.73 -9.02 23.96
CA SER A 169 -18.98 -9.30 24.68
C SER A 169 -20.22 -9.08 23.80
N LEU A 170 -20.25 -8.02 22.99
CA LEU A 170 -21.35 -7.78 22.05
C LEU A 170 -21.40 -8.88 20.97
N TRP A 171 -20.25 -9.41 20.55
CA TRP A 171 -20.19 -10.51 19.59
C TRP A 171 -20.57 -11.87 20.20
N CYS A 172 -20.25 -12.12 21.48
CA CYS A 172 -20.78 -13.27 22.22
C CYS A 172 -22.31 -13.18 22.36
N ILE A 173 -22.84 -12.05 22.85
CA ILE A 173 -24.29 -11.82 23.00
C ILE A 173 -25.02 -12.02 21.65
N HIS A 174 -24.43 -11.57 20.53
CA HIS A 174 -25.04 -11.74 19.22
C HIS A 174 -25.02 -13.20 18.72
N MET A 175 -24.00 -13.98 19.06
CA MET A 175 -23.88 -15.39 18.65
C MET A 175 -24.75 -16.32 19.50
N GLU A 176 -25.13 -15.91 20.71
CA GLU A 176 -25.99 -16.65 21.65
C GLU A 176 -27.50 -16.36 21.44
N CYS A 177 -27.87 -15.87 20.24
CA CYS A 177 -29.23 -15.49 19.84
C CYS A 177 -29.70 -16.13 18.50
N ASP A 178 -28.98 -17.15 18.00
CA ASP A 178 -29.21 -17.83 16.70
C ASP A 178 -29.48 -19.36 16.87
N GLU A 179 -29.99 -19.78 18.03
CA GLU A 179 -30.58 -21.11 18.32
C GLU A 179 -32.06 -21.00 18.71
#